data_AF-A0A7V0SG33-F1
#
_entry.id   AF-A0A7V0SG33-F1
#
_cell.length_a   1.000
_cell.length_b   1.000
_cell.length_c   1.000
_cell.angle_alpha   90.00
_cell.angle_beta   90.00
_cell.angle_gamma   90.00
#
_symmetry.space_group_name_H-M   'P 1'
#
loop_
_entity.id
_entity.type
_entity.pdbx_description
1 polymer ?
#
loop_
_entity_poly.entity_id
_entity_poly.type
_entity_poly.pdbx_seq_one_letter_code
_entity_poly.pdbx_strand_id
1 'polypeptide(L)'
;MKEYKIILFICNWGPHTAFHTLQESGADIPDEIRVIRVPCAGRINRALILKAFEMGADGVAVIGCVPGACRYGTGTVVSDDYIDDMSEVLDLLGLGRERLSYTHSLPDEPGKMLEFLRGFTRKLKNTGPSPVIPRIAREKTGLVNAVKDIARRHDVYACQDCGKCSSACPLTLSGKDFSPRKIAAAAISGDIDSGTFLSDIWSCLTCGICYDRCPSSVNFPEFIRDLREAFLDRTYGAHESHGGFFQSLMRTLSSPELLPRHWDWLPAGIETDPQSKTLYWGGCAPYFDAFFKNFLAVNTRNILSDSLKLLNFFDIRPALLDGERCCGHDLLWSGDRENFEKLARLNIEELRRRGIEEVVTSCPECYRTLS
;
A
#
# COMPACT_ATOMS: atom_id res chain seq x y z
N MET A 1 -12.75 -5.24 -27.48
CA MET A 1 -13.11 -4.29 -26.41
C MET A 1 -12.44 -4.77 -25.14
N LYS A 2 -11.86 -3.87 -24.33
CA LYS A 2 -11.29 -4.25 -23.02
C LYS A 2 -12.44 -4.70 -22.12
N GLU A 3 -12.37 -5.91 -21.59
CA GLU A 3 -13.37 -6.44 -20.65
C GLU A 3 -13.21 -5.71 -19.31
N TYR A 4 -14.26 -5.00 -18.88
CA TYR A 4 -14.28 -4.32 -17.59
C TYR A 4 -14.38 -5.34 -16.46
N LYS A 5 -13.66 -5.11 -15.37
CA LYS A 5 -13.63 -6.00 -14.20
C LYS A 5 -14.20 -5.29 -12.99
N ILE A 6 -15.35 -5.74 -12.50
CA ILE A 6 -15.99 -5.21 -11.30
C ILE A 6 -15.93 -6.26 -10.20
N ILE A 7 -15.28 -5.93 -9.08
CA ILE A 7 -15.32 -6.80 -7.89
C ILE A 7 -16.50 -6.39 -7.02
N LEU A 8 -17.42 -7.33 -6.77
CA LEU A 8 -18.57 -7.14 -5.89
C LEU A 8 -18.36 -7.89 -4.58
N PHE A 9 -18.14 -7.18 -3.48
CA PHE A 9 -18.21 -7.78 -2.14
C PHE A 9 -19.64 -7.75 -1.62
N ILE A 10 -20.20 -8.92 -1.30
CA ILE A 10 -21.59 -9.02 -0.84
C ILE A 10 -21.70 -9.69 0.53
N CYS A 11 -22.44 -9.06 1.44
CA CYS A 11 -22.75 -9.60 2.75
C CYS A 11 -23.58 -10.90 2.62
N ASN A 12 -23.15 -11.94 3.35
CA ASN A 12 -23.73 -13.28 3.37
C ASN A 12 -25.21 -13.36 3.76
N TRP A 13 -25.70 -12.37 4.50
CA TRP A 13 -27.04 -12.38 5.09
C TRP A 13 -28.05 -11.77 4.12
N GLY A 14 -28.69 -10.66 4.45
CA GLY A 14 -29.77 -10.10 3.64
C GLY A 14 -29.40 -9.87 2.17
N PRO A 15 -28.30 -9.17 1.87
CA PRO A 15 -27.89 -8.92 0.48
C PRO A 15 -27.70 -10.16 -0.37
N HIS A 16 -27.01 -11.19 0.13
CA HIS A 16 -26.80 -12.41 -0.65
C HIS A 16 -28.13 -13.13 -0.96
N THR A 17 -29.12 -13.08 -0.07
CA THR A 17 -30.45 -13.63 -0.37
C THR A 17 -31.09 -12.94 -1.57
N ALA A 18 -31.08 -11.60 -1.61
CA ALA A 18 -31.58 -10.84 -2.76
C ALA A 18 -30.80 -11.16 -4.05
N PHE A 19 -29.47 -11.29 -3.96
CA PHE A 19 -28.63 -11.67 -5.09
C PHE A 19 -28.94 -13.08 -5.61
N HIS A 20 -29.18 -14.04 -4.71
CA HIS A 20 -29.56 -15.40 -5.09
C HIS A 20 -30.88 -15.42 -5.88
N THR A 21 -31.87 -14.63 -5.47
CA THR A 21 -33.13 -14.49 -6.20
C THR A 21 -32.92 -13.94 -7.62
N LEU A 22 -31.96 -13.02 -7.82
CA LEU A 22 -31.59 -12.56 -9.15
C LEU A 22 -31.00 -13.70 -10.01
N GLN A 23 -30.18 -14.56 -9.42
CA GLN A 23 -29.60 -15.71 -10.12
C GLN A 23 -30.67 -16.75 -10.49
N GLU A 24 -31.56 -17.10 -9.56
CA GLU A 24 -32.64 -18.07 -9.81
C GLU A 24 -33.65 -17.60 -10.85
N SER A 25 -33.93 -16.29 -10.88
CA SER A 25 -34.83 -15.69 -11.87
C SER A 25 -34.21 -15.50 -13.25
N GLY A 26 -32.92 -15.81 -13.42
CA GLY A 26 -32.19 -15.55 -14.66
C GLY A 26 -32.13 -14.05 -14.99
N ALA A 27 -32.07 -13.20 -13.97
CA ALA A 27 -31.95 -11.77 -14.17
C ALA A 27 -30.67 -11.43 -14.92
N ASP A 28 -30.75 -10.42 -15.79
CA ASP A 28 -29.63 -9.94 -16.60
C ASP A 28 -28.68 -9.07 -15.76
N ILE A 29 -27.89 -9.76 -14.94
CA ILE A 29 -26.79 -9.22 -14.13
C ILE A 29 -25.59 -8.96 -15.06
N PRO A 30 -24.95 -7.77 -15.00
CA PRO A 30 -23.81 -7.47 -15.86
C PRO A 30 -22.65 -8.49 -15.78
N ASP A 31 -22.20 -8.97 -16.94
CA ASP A 31 -21.12 -9.97 -17.07
C ASP A 31 -19.76 -9.49 -16.56
N GLU A 32 -19.56 -8.19 -16.36
CA GLU A 32 -18.33 -7.61 -15.80
C GLU A 32 -18.14 -7.93 -14.30
N ILE A 33 -19.22 -8.32 -13.62
CA ILE A 33 -19.24 -8.48 -12.17
C ILE A 33 -18.64 -9.83 -11.75
N ARG A 34 -17.73 -9.78 -10.78
CA ARG A 34 -17.14 -10.95 -10.11
C ARG A 34 -17.47 -10.85 -8.62
N VAL A 35 -18.29 -11.78 -8.15
CA VAL A 35 -18.85 -11.73 -6.80
C VAL A 35 -17.93 -12.44 -5.80
N ILE A 36 -17.67 -11.77 -4.68
CA ILE A 36 -17.00 -12.31 -3.51
C ILE A 36 -17.97 -12.22 -2.33
N ARG A 37 -18.47 -13.37 -1.90
CA ARG A 37 -19.33 -13.49 -0.74
C ARG A 37 -18.50 -13.38 0.54
N VAL A 38 -18.90 -12.52 1.46
CA VAL A 38 -18.25 -12.35 2.76
C VAL A 38 -19.25 -12.47 3.91
N PRO A 39 -18.83 -12.92 5.11
CA PRO A 39 -19.73 -13.03 6.25
C PRO A 39 -20.44 -11.71 6.57
N CYS A 40 -19.74 -10.57 6.46
CA CYS A 40 -20.26 -9.24 6.69
C CYS A 40 -19.55 -8.23 5.78
N ALA A 41 -20.27 -7.21 5.29
CA ALA A 41 -19.67 -6.08 4.58
C ALA A 41 -18.63 -5.35 5.46
N GLY A 42 -18.86 -5.24 6.78
CA GLY A 42 -17.92 -4.60 7.72
C GLY A 42 -16.56 -5.32 7.84
N ARG A 43 -16.40 -6.51 7.26
CA ARG A 43 -15.12 -7.22 7.17
C ARG A 43 -14.24 -6.72 6.01
N ILE A 44 -14.85 -6.04 5.04
CA ILE A 44 -14.19 -5.45 3.88
C ILE A 44 -13.51 -4.16 4.34
N ASN A 45 -12.24 -4.27 4.73
CA ASN A 45 -11.45 -3.13 5.17
C ASN A 45 -10.85 -2.35 3.99
N ARG A 46 -10.30 -1.17 4.29
CA ARG A 46 -9.61 -0.29 3.35
C ARG A 46 -8.54 -1.00 2.50
N ALA A 47 -7.76 -1.90 3.12
CA ALA A 47 -6.74 -2.68 2.43
C ALA A 47 -7.32 -3.61 1.35
N LEU A 48 -8.40 -4.34 1.64
CA LEU A 48 -9.06 -5.22 0.67
C LEU A 48 -9.67 -4.45 -0.51
N ILE A 49 -10.24 -3.27 -0.24
CA ILE A 49 -10.81 -2.40 -1.29
C ILE A 49 -9.68 -1.95 -2.24
N LEU A 50 -8.61 -1.37 -1.69
CA LEU A 50 -7.50 -0.89 -2.51
C LEU A 50 -6.79 -2.04 -3.23
N LYS A 51 -6.69 -3.21 -2.58
CA LYS A 51 -6.09 -4.40 -3.16
C LYS A 51 -6.81 -4.86 -4.43
N ALA A 52 -8.13 -4.76 -4.47
CA ALA A 52 -8.90 -5.08 -5.68
C ALA A 52 -8.51 -4.16 -6.86
N PHE A 53 -8.33 -2.86 -6.63
CA PHE A 53 -7.83 -1.93 -7.65
C PHE A 53 -6.39 -2.24 -8.06
N GLU A 54 -5.50 -2.49 -7.09
CA GLU A 54 -4.11 -2.91 -7.36
C GLU A 54 -4.06 -4.18 -8.22
N MET A 55 -5.02 -5.09 -8.06
CA MET A 55 -5.14 -6.32 -8.85
C MET A 55 -5.83 -6.13 -10.21
N GLY A 56 -6.20 -4.89 -10.56
CA GLY A 56 -6.75 -4.53 -11.87
C GLY A 56 -8.26 -4.49 -11.97
N ALA A 57 -8.97 -4.32 -10.86
CA ALA A 57 -10.39 -3.98 -10.92
C ALA A 57 -10.57 -2.57 -11.52
N ASP A 58 -11.56 -2.43 -12.40
CA ASP A 58 -12.00 -1.13 -12.93
C ASP A 58 -12.96 -0.42 -11.96
N GLY A 59 -13.64 -1.21 -11.12
CA GLY A 59 -14.49 -0.73 -10.05
C GLY A 59 -14.71 -1.77 -8.96
N VAL A 60 -15.01 -1.28 -7.77
CA VAL A 60 -15.33 -2.09 -6.60
C VAL A 60 -16.71 -1.69 -6.09
N ALA A 61 -17.59 -2.68 -5.94
CA ALA A 61 -18.88 -2.51 -5.31
C ALA A 61 -18.93 -3.28 -3.99
N VAL A 62 -19.56 -2.70 -2.98
CA VAL A 62 -19.87 -3.38 -1.72
C VAL A 62 -21.39 -3.34 -1.51
N ILE A 63 -21.97 -4.44 -1.05
CA ILE A 63 -23.39 -4.48 -0.67
C ILE A 63 -23.53 -5.00 0.76
N GLY A 64 -24.04 -4.13 1.63
CA GLY A 64 -24.26 -4.38 3.05
C GLY A 64 -25.73 -4.53 3.42
N CYS A 65 -25.99 -4.99 4.64
CA CYS A 65 -27.33 -4.92 5.21
C CYS A 65 -27.71 -3.46 5.46
N VAL A 66 -29.00 -3.13 5.41
CA VAL A 66 -29.49 -1.81 5.84
C VAL A 66 -29.13 -1.54 7.32
N PRO A 67 -28.96 -0.27 7.71
CA PRO A 67 -28.73 0.11 9.10
C PRO A 67 -29.81 -0.50 10.03
N GLY A 68 -29.38 -1.05 11.16
CA GLY A 68 -30.25 -1.75 12.12
C GLY A 68 -30.56 -3.21 11.79
N ALA A 69 -30.34 -3.66 10.54
CA ALA A 69 -30.54 -5.07 10.14
C ALA A 69 -29.23 -5.88 10.08
N CYS A 70 -28.11 -5.29 10.50
CA CYS A 70 -26.82 -5.99 10.51
C CYS A 70 -26.84 -7.13 11.54
N ARG A 71 -26.59 -8.36 11.08
CA ARG A 71 -26.53 -9.53 11.98
C ARG A 71 -25.47 -9.38 13.08
N TYR A 72 -24.39 -8.65 12.79
CA TYR A 72 -23.30 -8.43 13.73
C TYR A 72 -23.40 -7.07 14.44
N GLY A 73 -24.53 -6.37 14.32
CA GLY A 73 -24.78 -5.07 14.96
C GLY A 73 -24.11 -3.90 14.25
N THR A 74 -22.79 -3.81 14.29
CA THR A 74 -22.04 -2.61 13.87
C THR A 74 -21.49 -2.66 12.44
N GLY A 75 -21.60 -3.81 11.77
CA GLY A 75 -20.92 -4.03 10.49
C GLY A 75 -21.36 -3.10 9.35
N THR A 76 -22.59 -2.58 9.37
CA THR A 76 -23.05 -1.59 8.39
C THR A 76 -22.33 -0.26 8.60
N VAL A 77 -22.36 0.29 9.82
CA VAL A 77 -21.68 1.55 10.18
C VAL A 77 -20.18 1.49 9.88
N VAL A 78 -19.52 0.38 10.25
CA VAL A 78 -18.10 0.17 9.93
C VAL A 78 -17.83 0.16 8.42
N SER A 79 -18.77 -0.34 7.62
CA SER A 79 -18.63 -0.31 6.15
C SER A 79 -18.78 1.11 5.61
N ASP A 80 -19.77 1.87 6.10
CA ASP A 80 -19.97 3.27 5.71
C ASP A 80 -18.69 4.09 5.93
N ASP A 81 -18.07 3.99 7.12
CA ASP A 81 -16.84 4.70 7.45
C ASP A 81 -15.68 4.31 6.51
N TYR A 82 -15.50 3.01 6.24
CA TYR A 82 -14.44 2.55 5.35
C TYR A 82 -14.64 2.98 3.90
N ILE A 83 -15.89 3.08 3.44
CA ILE A 83 -16.21 3.53 2.08
C ILE A 83 -15.97 5.03 1.95
N ASP A 84 -16.30 5.84 2.95
CA ASP A 84 -16.01 7.28 2.96
C ASP A 84 -14.49 7.53 2.91
N ASP A 85 -13.74 6.90 3.81
CA ASP A 85 -12.27 7.02 3.86
C ASP A 85 -11.64 6.61 2.52
N MET A 86 -12.09 5.49 1.94
CA MET A 86 -11.57 5.01 0.66
C MET A 86 -11.97 5.90 -0.51
N SER A 87 -13.13 6.55 -0.46
CA SER A 87 -13.53 7.50 -1.51
C SER A 87 -12.58 8.70 -1.55
N GLU A 88 -12.16 9.22 -0.39
CA GLU A 88 -11.14 10.27 -0.29
C GLU A 88 -9.78 9.78 -0.80
N VAL A 89 -9.35 8.57 -0.42
CA VAL A 89 -8.09 7.97 -0.91
C VAL A 89 -8.09 7.82 -2.43
N LEU A 90 -9.17 7.31 -3.03
CA LEU A 90 -9.27 7.12 -4.48
C LEU A 90 -9.23 8.45 -5.22
N ASP A 91 -9.79 9.50 -4.63
CA ASP A 91 -9.69 10.84 -5.20
C ASP A 91 -8.27 11.41 -5.15
N LEU A 92 -7.57 11.25 -4.03
CA LEU A 92 -6.16 11.66 -3.90
C LEU A 92 -5.25 10.88 -4.85
N LEU A 93 -5.53 9.59 -5.06
CA LEU A 93 -4.80 8.76 -6.03
C LEU A 93 -5.08 9.17 -7.48
N GLY A 94 -6.14 9.94 -7.75
CA GLY A 94 -6.60 10.23 -9.11
C GLY A 94 -7.32 9.06 -9.78
N LEU A 95 -7.72 8.03 -9.03
CA LEU A 95 -8.57 6.94 -9.52
C LEU A 95 -10.04 7.34 -9.64
N GLY A 96 -10.46 8.27 -8.78
CA GLY A 96 -11.82 8.79 -8.72
C GLY A 96 -12.73 7.95 -7.83
N ARG A 97 -13.42 8.62 -6.90
CA ARG A 97 -14.39 8.01 -5.98
C ARG A 97 -15.51 7.26 -6.70
N GLU A 98 -15.82 7.64 -7.94
CA GLU A 98 -16.85 7.01 -8.76
C GLU A 98 -16.60 5.53 -9.06
N ARG A 99 -15.36 5.06 -8.88
CA ARG A 99 -14.98 3.65 -9.04
C ARG A 99 -15.27 2.79 -7.82
N LEU A 100 -15.64 3.39 -6.69
CA LEU A 100 -16.11 2.70 -5.50
C LEU A 100 -17.59 3.01 -5.29
N SER A 101 -18.38 1.98 -5.03
CA SER A 101 -19.81 2.16 -4.78
C SER A 101 -20.28 1.26 -3.65
N TYR A 102 -21.16 1.80 -2.81
CA TYR A 102 -21.76 1.08 -1.70
C TYR A 102 -23.27 1.25 -1.73
N THR A 103 -23.99 0.16 -1.50
CA THR A 103 -25.44 0.21 -1.29
C THR A 103 -25.87 -0.77 -0.22
N HIS A 104 -27.06 -0.52 0.31
CA HIS A 104 -27.74 -1.39 1.24
C HIS A 104 -28.87 -2.15 0.54
N SER A 105 -29.02 -3.43 0.88
CA SER A 105 -30.11 -4.26 0.36
C SER A 105 -30.74 -5.08 1.49
N LEU A 106 -32.06 -5.10 1.50
CA LEU A 106 -32.84 -6.12 2.21
C LEU A 106 -32.94 -7.41 1.40
N PRO A 107 -33.31 -8.56 2.02
CA PRO A 107 -33.47 -9.84 1.33
C PRO A 107 -34.51 -9.83 0.20
N ASP A 108 -35.55 -9.00 0.33
CA ASP A 108 -36.71 -8.89 -0.56
C ASP A 108 -36.59 -7.73 -1.57
N GLU A 109 -35.38 -7.16 -1.72
CA GLU A 109 -35.09 -6.07 -2.66
C GLU A 109 -34.22 -6.48 -3.87
N PRO A 110 -34.46 -7.62 -4.57
CA PRO A 110 -33.62 -8.02 -5.71
C PRO A 110 -33.66 -7.01 -6.86
N GLY A 111 -34.81 -6.40 -7.14
CA GLY A 111 -34.94 -5.40 -8.23
C GLY A 111 -34.03 -4.18 -8.02
N LYS A 112 -34.04 -3.61 -6.80
CA LYS A 112 -33.18 -2.49 -6.42
C LYS A 112 -31.69 -2.85 -6.52
N MET A 113 -31.32 -4.07 -6.13
CA MET A 113 -29.96 -4.57 -6.29
C MET A 113 -29.56 -4.63 -7.77
N LEU A 114 -30.43 -5.16 -8.63
CA LEU A 114 -30.15 -5.24 -10.07
C LEU A 114 -29.97 -3.86 -10.71
N GLU A 115 -30.82 -2.89 -10.34
CA GLU A 115 -30.70 -1.50 -10.79
C GLU A 115 -29.38 -0.87 -10.36
N PHE A 116 -28.97 -1.09 -9.11
CA PHE A 116 -27.67 -0.64 -8.61
C PHE A 116 -26.51 -1.23 -9.43
N LEU A 117 -26.50 -2.55 -9.64
CA LEU A 117 -25.44 -3.23 -10.39
C LEU A 117 -25.34 -2.69 -11.82
N ARG A 118 -26.48 -2.58 -12.53
CA ARG A 118 -26.53 -2.01 -13.89
C ARG A 118 -26.15 -0.54 -13.94
N GLY A 119 -26.59 0.25 -12.95
CA GLY A 119 -26.25 1.65 -12.82
C GLY A 119 -24.75 1.86 -12.63
N PHE A 120 -24.15 1.08 -11.73
CA PHE A 120 -22.71 1.14 -11.47
C PHE A 120 -21.89 0.69 -12.67
N THR A 121 -22.25 -0.41 -13.34
CA THR A 121 -21.56 -0.85 -14.57
C THR A 121 -21.62 0.21 -15.66
N ARG A 122 -22.79 0.85 -15.90
CA ARG A 122 -22.92 1.95 -16.87
C ARG A 122 -22.04 3.14 -16.49
N LYS A 123 -22.03 3.53 -15.22
CA LYS A 123 -21.20 4.62 -14.71
C LYS A 123 -19.71 4.35 -14.95
N LEU A 124 -19.22 3.15 -14.65
CA LEU A 124 -17.84 2.76 -14.90
C LEU A 124 -17.47 2.76 -16.39
N LYS A 125 -18.37 2.26 -17.25
CA LYS A 125 -18.16 2.28 -18.71
C LYS A 125 -18.01 3.71 -19.25
N ASN A 126 -18.69 4.68 -18.64
CA ASN A 126 -18.56 6.11 -18.99
C ASN A 126 -17.28 6.74 -18.44
N THR A 127 -16.83 6.34 -17.24
CA THR A 127 -15.57 6.81 -16.65
C THR A 127 -14.34 6.29 -17.41
N GLY A 128 -14.44 5.10 -18.00
CA GLY A 128 -13.33 4.46 -18.70
C GLY A 128 -12.59 3.43 -17.83
N PRO A 129 -11.68 2.65 -18.43
CA PRO A 129 -10.93 1.63 -17.72
C PRO A 129 -10.00 2.23 -16.65
N SER A 130 -9.68 1.46 -15.62
CA SER A 130 -8.70 1.86 -14.61
C SER A 130 -7.31 2.00 -15.24
N PRO A 131 -6.54 3.05 -14.88
CA PRO A 131 -5.15 3.23 -15.31
C PRO A 131 -4.17 2.34 -14.55
N VAL A 132 -4.63 1.60 -13.52
CA VAL A 132 -3.76 0.78 -12.67
C VAL A 132 -3.24 -0.44 -13.43
N ILE A 133 -1.93 -0.64 -13.38
CA ILE A 133 -1.28 -1.81 -13.94
C ILE A 133 -1.06 -2.83 -12.81
N PRO A 134 -1.67 -4.03 -12.89
CA PRO A 134 -1.55 -5.00 -11.81
C PRO A 134 -0.14 -5.53 -11.61
N ARG A 135 0.22 -5.80 -10.35
CA ARG A 135 1.42 -6.56 -10.01
C ARG A 135 1.29 -8.00 -10.51
N ILE A 136 2.31 -8.49 -11.21
CA ILE A 136 2.41 -9.90 -11.59
C ILE A 136 3.24 -10.61 -10.51
N ALA A 137 2.63 -11.57 -9.80
CA ALA A 137 3.35 -12.41 -8.84
C ALA A 137 4.38 -13.28 -9.58
N ARG A 138 5.57 -13.48 -9.01
CA ARG A 138 6.60 -14.34 -9.60
C ARG A 138 6.76 -15.62 -8.80
N GLU A 139 6.97 -16.71 -9.52
CA GLU A 139 7.45 -17.96 -8.92
C GLU A 139 8.97 -17.93 -8.92
N LYS A 140 9.58 -17.68 -7.74
CA LYS A 140 11.05 -17.72 -7.59
C LYS A 140 11.50 -19.16 -7.32
N THR A 141 12.17 -19.77 -8.30
CA THR A 141 12.86 -21.07 -8.16
C THR A 141 14.30 -20.88 -7.67
N GLY A 142 14.90 -21.93 -7.08
CA GLY A 142 16.33 -21.91 -6.70
C GLY A 142 16.67 -21.07 -5.45
N LEU A 143 15.76 -20.97 -4.48
CA LEU A 143 15.88 -20.07 -3.33
C LEU A 143 17.13 -20.30 -2.48
N VAL A 144 17.56 -21.55 -2.30
CA VAL A 144 18.79 -21.89 -1.56
C VAL A 144 20.01 -21.24 -2.21
N ASN A 145 20.11 -21.28 -3.53
CA ASN A 145 21.22 -20.65 -4.26
C ASN A 145 21.11 -19.12 -4.15
N ALA A 146 19.91 -18.56 -4.29
CA ALA A 146 19.69 -17.12 -4.10
C ALA A 146 20.13 -16.66 -2.70
N VAL A 147 19.78 -17.39 -1.63
CA VAL A 147 20.22 -17.06 -0.27
C VAL A 147 21.73 -17.15 -0.12
N LYS A 148 22.38 -18.17 -0.68
CA LYS A 148 23.86 -18.29 -0.67
C LYS A 148 24.53 -17.13 -1.41
N ASP A 149 23.97 -16.70 -2.53
CA ASP A 149 24.48 -15.58 -3.30
C ASP A 149 24.27 -14.25 -2.55
N ILE A 150 23.10 -14.05 -1.94
CA ILE A 150 22.82 -12.92 -1.05
C ILE A 150 23.81 -12.90 0.13
N ALA A 151 24.02 -14.05 0.79
CA ALA A 151 24.96 -14.19 1.90
C ALA A 151 26.40 -13.85 1.48
N ARG A 152 26.81 -14.24 0.27
CA ARG A 152 28.13 -13.88 -0.29
C ARG A 152 28.25 -12.38 -0.55
N ARG A 153 27.24 -11.74 -1.14
CA ARG A 153 27.27 -10.30 -1.47
C ARG A 153 27.37 -9.39 -0.26
N HIS A 154 26.90 -9.84 0.90
CA HIS A 154 26.87 -9.06 2.15
C HIS A 154 27.86 -9.58 3.20
N ASP A 155 28.88 -10.32 2.77
CA ASP A 155 29.98 -10.83 3.59
C ASP A 155 29.54 -11.70 4.79
N VAL A 156 28.37 -12.34 4.71
CA VAL A 156 27.80 -13.11 5.83
C VAL A 156 28.71 -14.28 6.22
N TYR A 157 29.45 -14.86 5.27
CA TYR A 157 30.44 -15.91 5.54
C TYR A 157 31.63 -15.45 6.39
N ALA A 158 31.86 -14.14 6.55
CA ALA A 158 32.87 -13.59 7.45
C ALA A 158 32.40 -13.51 8.92
N CYS A 159 31.15 -13.93 9.21
CA CYS A 159 30.59 -13.97 10.55
C CYS A 159 31.43 -14.86 11.49
N GLN A 160 31.90 -14.28 12.59
CA GLN A 160 32.72 -14.96 13.60
C GLN A 160 31.91 -15.56 14.75
N ASP A 161 30.58 -15.61 14.62
CA ASP A 161 29.64 -16.07 15.65
C ASP A 161 29.77 -15.37 17.04
N CYS A 162 30.44 -14.21 17.10
CA CYS A 162 30.80 -13.54 18.36
C CYS A 162 29.63 -12.97 19.17
N GLY A 163 28.42 -12.87 18.59
CA GLY A 163 27.21 -12.46 19.31
C GLY A 163 27.01 -10.96 19.54
N LYS A 164 27.94 -10.08 19.13
CA LYS A 164 27.82 -8.61 19.31
C LYS A 164 26.56 -8.02 18.68
N CYS A 165 26.19 -8.51 17.48
CA CYS A 165 24.97 -8.08 16.80
C CYS A 165 23.71 -8.46 17.58
N SER A 166 23.69 -9.65 18.19
CA SER A 166 22.56 -10.14 18.99
C SER A 166 22.46 -9.42 20.34
N SER A 167 23.57 -9.19 21.03
CA SER A 167 23.55 -8.48 22.32
C SER A 167 23.20 -6.99 22.20
N ALA A 168 23.44 -6.38 21.03
CA ALA A 168 23.05 -4.99 20.76
C ALA A 168 21.68 -4.86 20.06
N CYS A 169 21.00 -5.96 19.73
CA CYS A 169 19.77 -5.91 18.96
C CYS A 169 18.59 -5.41 19.81
N PRO A 170 17.85 -4.35 19.39
CA PRO A 170 16.69 -3.88 20.14
C PRO A 170 15.60 -4.93 20.36
N LEU A 171 15.40 -5.83 19.38
CA LEU A 171 14.39 -6.90 19.49
C LEU A 171 14.79 -7.90 20.59
N THR A 172 16.04 -8.33 20.59
CA THR A 172 16.59 -9.21 21.65
C THR A 172 16.51 -8.53 23.01
N LEU A 173 16.91 -7.25 23.10
CA LEU A 173 16.87 -6.47 24.35
C LEU A 173 15.44 -6.24 24.86
N SER A 174 14.44 -6.23 23.96
CA SER A 174 13.02 -6.18 24.30
C SER A 174 12.42 -7.53 24.72
N GLY A 175 13.23 -8.59 24.81
CA GLY A 175 12.79 -9.93 25.23
C GLY A 175 12.20 -10.79 24.12
N LYS A 176 12.28 -10.36 22.85
CA LYS A 176 11.87 -11.19 21.72
C LYS A 176 12.94 -12.25 21.43
N ASP A 177 12.52 -13.48 21.10
CA ASP A 177 13.43 -14.52 20.58
C ASP A 177 13.84 -14.18 19.15
N PHE A 178 14.76 -13.22 19.03
CA PHE A 178 15.29 -12.73 17.77
C PHE A 178 16.82 -12.64 17.88
N SER A 179 17.55 -12.98 16.83
CA SER A 179 19.00 -12.89 16.82
C SER A 179 19.54 -12.74 15.40
N PRO A 180 20.18 -11.60 15.04
CA PRO A 180 20.84 -11.45 13.75
C PRO A 180 21.82 -12.59 13.43
N ARG A 181 22.53 -13.06 14.47
CA ARG A 181 23.47 -14.19 14.36
C ARG A 181 22.78 -15.50 14.00
N LYS A 182 21.60 -15.80 14.55
CA LYS A 182 20.83 -17.02 14.21
C LYS A 182 20.43 -17.01 12.74
N ILE A 183 19.97 -15.87 12.24
CA ILE A 183 19.58 -15.69 10.83
C ILE A 183 20.79 -15.88 9.90
N ALA A 184 21.93 -15.27 10.24
CA ALA A 184 23.17 -15.45 9.48
C ALA A 184 23.61 -16.92 9.44
N ALA A 185 23.60 -17.61 10.59
CA ALA A 185 23.95 -19.03 10.67
C ALA A 185 23.02 -19.92 9.84
N ALA A 186 21.71 -19.68 9.90
CA ALA A 186 20.70 -20.39 9.11
C ALA A 186 20.91 -20.19 7.60
N ALA A 187 21.21 -18.97 7.17
CA ALA A 187 21.53 -18.70 5.76
C ALA A 187 22.82 -19.39 5.28
N ILE A 188 23.84 -19.47 6.13
CA ILE A 188 25.10 -20.17 5.83
C ILE A 188 24.86 -21.69 5.73
N SER A 189 24.12 -22.27 6.67
CA SER A 189 23.84 -23.71 6.71
C SER A 189 22.81 -24.16 5.66
N GLY A 190 22.03 -23.23 5.13
CA GLY A 190 20.93 -23.51 4.20
C GLY A 190 19.62 -23.89 4.90
N ASP A 191 19.51 -23.70 6.21
CA ASP A 191 18.29 -23.93 7.00
C ASP A 191 17.30 -22.76 6.87
N ILE A 192 16.82 -22.55 5.64
CA ILE A 192 16.02 -21.37 5.25
C ILE A 192 14.51 -21.62 5.23
N ASP A 193 14.08 -22.87 5.32
CA ASP A 193 12.66 -23.25 5.33
C ASP A 193 12.09 -23.34 6.76
N SER A 194 12.91 -23.11 7.79
CA SER A 194 12.44 -23.03 9.17
C SER A 194 11.48 -21.84 9.35
N GLY A 195 10.33 -22.07 10.02
CA GLY A 195 9.34 -21.02 10.27
C GLY A 195 9.90 -19.82 11.06
N THR A 196 10.93 -20.07 11.88
CA THR A 196 11.66 -19.04 12.62
C THR A 196 12.47 -18.14 11.68
N PHE A 197 13.18 -18.69 10.69
CA PHE A 197 13.95 -17.89 9.74
C PHE A 197 13.05 -16.92 8.95
N LEU A 198 11.92 -17.42 8.46
CA LEU A 198 10.93 -16.60 7.73
C LEU A 198 10.36 -15.50 8.62
N SER A 199 9.93 -15.81 9.84
CA SER A 199 9.40 -14.80 10.77
C SER A 199 10.46 -13.73 11.13
N ASP A 200 11.71 -14.15 11.29
CA ASP A 200 12.80 -13.28 11.70
C ASP A 200 13.21 -12.27 10.63
N ILE A 201 13.26 -12.64 9.34
CA ILE A 201 13.59 -11.67 8.27
C ILE A 201 12.62 -10.49 8.24
N TRP A 202 11.34 -10.74 8.55
CA TRP A 202 10.29 -9.71 8.61
C TRP A 202 10.27 -8.96 9.94
N SER A 203 10.75 -9.58 11.02
CA SER A 203 10.83 -8.94 12.34
C SER A 203 11.97 -7.92 12.44
N CYS A 204 13.06 -8.10 11.69
CA CYS A 204 14.23 -7.22 11.74
C CYS A 204 13.87 -5.74 11.48
N LEU A 205 14.31 -4.82 12.34
CA LEU A 205 14.05 -3.40 12.17
C LEU A 205 14.93 -2.73 11.10
N THR A 206 15.93 -3.42 10.57
CA THR A 206 16.92 -2.86 9.63
C THR A 206 17.61 -1.57 10.13
N CYS A 207 17.72 -1.42 11.46
CA CYS A 207 18.18 -0.18 12.11
C CYS A 207 19.69 0.07 12.03
N GLY A 208 20.49 -0.90 11.59
CA GLY A 208 21.94 -0.70 11.39
C GLY A 208 22.84 -0.94 12.60
N ILE A 209 22.33 -0.96 13.84
CA ILE A 209 23.15 -1.13 15.05
C ILE A 209 24.06 -2.38 15.00
N CYS A 210 23.56 -3.46 14.39
CA CYS A 210 24.32 -4.69 14.22
C CYS A 210 25.52 -4.56 13.27
N TYR A 211 25.41 -3.71 12.25
CA TYR A 211 26.48 -3.39 11.31
C TYR A 211 27.58 -2.58 12.02
N ASP A 212 27.20 -1.52 12.74
CA ASP A 212 28.14 -0.67 13.48
C ASP A 212 28.95 -1.42 14.54
N ARG A 213 28.39 -2.52 15.07
CA ARG A 213 29.02 -3.37 16.09
C ARG A 213 29.79 -4.55 15.50
N CYS A 214 29.67 -4.81 14.20
CA CYS A 214 30.22 -6.00 13.57
C CYS A 214 31.73 -5.86 13.38
N PRO A 215 32.56 -6.74 13.97
CA PRO A 215 34.01 -6.69 13.78
C PRO A 215 34.46 -7.13 12.37
N SER A 216 33.58 -7.83 11.65
CA SER A 216 33.84 -8.34 10.28
C SER A 216 33.12 -7.53 9.20
N SER A 217 32.47 -6.42 9.57
CA SER A 217 31.73 -5.56 8.62
C SER A 217 30.64 -6.26 7.79
N VAL A 218 30.07 -7.38 8.28
CA VAL A 218 28.90 -8.04 7.67
C VAL A 218 27.74 -7.03 7.54
N ASN A 219 27.32 -6.73 6.30
CA ASN A 219 26.23 -5.79 6.03
C ASN A 219 24.86 -6.43 6.28
N PHE A 220 24.56 -6.65 7.55
CA PHE A 220 23.35 -7.35 7.97
C PHE A 220 22.03 -6.65 7.58
N PRO A 221 21.89 -5.31 7.64
CA PRO A 221 20.66 -4.65 7.20
C PRO A 221 20.35 -4.84 5.72
N GLU A 222 21.34 -4.70 4.82
CA GLU A 222 21.13 -4.93 3.39
C GLU A 222 20.94 -6.42 3.07
N PHE A 223 21.63 -7.29 3.80
CA PHE A 223 21.38 -8.73 3.75
C PHE A 223 19.90 -9.07 4.02
N ILE A 224 19.31 -8.48 5.07
CA ILE A 224 17.89 -8.66 5.39
C ILE A 224 16.98 -8.11 4.29
N ARG A 225 17.29 -6.94 3.72
CA ARG A 225 16.47 -6.34 2.64
C ARG A 225 16.44 -7.23 1.40
N ASP A 226 17.59 -7.79 1.02
CA ASP A 226 17.67 -8.71 -0.13
C ASP A 226 17.05 -10.08 0.17
N LEU A 227 17.10 -10.55 1.42
CA LEU A 227 16.31 -11.72 1.84
C LEU A 227 14.81 -11.43 1.72
N ARG A 228 14.32 -10.29 2.18
CA ARG A 228 12.89 -9.93 2.01
C ARG A 228 12.48 -9.95 0.55
N GLU A 229 13.33 -9.43 -0.35
CA GLU A 229 13.09 -9.51 -1.78
C GLU A 229 13.03 -10.95 -2.28
N ALA A 230 13.93 -11.82 -1.85
CA ALA A 230 13.93 -13.23 -2.23
C ALA A 230 12.66 -13.97 -1.75
N PHE A 231 12.14 -13.63 -0.58
CA PHE A 231 11.03 -14.32 0.08
C PHE A 231 9.66 -13.62 -0.05
N LEU A 232 9.58 -12.46 -0.69
CA LEU A 232 8.37 -11.65 -0.79
C LEU A 232 7.15 -12.43 -1.28
N ASP A 233 7.27 -13.18 -2.37
CA ASP A 233 6.14 -13.90 -2.98
C ASP A 233 5.73 -15.17 -2.20
N ARG A 234 6.60 -15.74 -1.36
CA ARG A 234 6.26 -16.88 -0.49
C ARG A 234 5.44 -16.49 0.73
N THR A 235 5.54 -15.24 1.15
CA THR A 235 4.94 -14.73 2.38
C THR A 235 4.04 -13.52 2.11
N TYR A 236 3.60 -13.38 0.86
CA TYR A 236 2.91 -12.20 0.37
C TYR A 236 1.66 -11.88 1.21
N GLY A 237 1.60 -10.64 1.73
CA GLY A 237 0.51 -10.18 2.59
C GLY A 237 0.54 -10.69 4.04
N ALA A 238 1.47 -11.58 4.42
CA ALA A 238 1.55 -12.12 5.79
C ALA A 238 2.25 -11.17 6.77
N HIS A 239 3.07 -10.24 6.27
CA HIS A 239 3.94 -9.39 7.10
C HIS A 239 3.79 -7.90 6.79
N GLU A 240 2.84 -7.52 5.94
CA GLU A 240 2.60 -6.12 5.59
C GLU A 240 1.80 -5.44 6.71
N SER A 241 2.30 -4.31 7.20
CA SER A 241 1.59 -3.48 8.16
C SER A 241 0.25 -2.99 7.61
N HIS A 242 -0.73 -2.80 8.50
CA HIS A 242 -2.07 -2.32 8.13
C HIS A 242 -2.77 -3.18 7.05
N GLY A 243 -2.42 -4.46 6.97
CA GLY A 243 -2.97 -5.39 6.00
C GLY A 243 -2.53 -5.14 4.56
N GLY A 244 -1.41 -4.43 4.33
CA GLY A 244 -0.88 -4.18 2.99
C GLY A 244 -1.44 -2.95 2.29
N PHE A 245 -2.16 -2.08 3.00
CA PHE A 245 -2.77 -0.90 2.40
C PHE A 245 -1.75 0.03 1.74
N PHE A 246 -0.70 0.44 2.46
CA PHE A 246 0.29 1.39 1.92
C PHE A 246 1.16 0.77 0.83
N GLN A 247 1.44 -0.54 0.91
CA GLN A 247 2.11 -1.28 -0.15
C GLN A 247 1.24 -1.33 -1.41
N SER A 248 -0.06 -1.62 -1.28
CA SER A 248 -1.03 -1.55 -2.38
C SER A 248 -1.11 -0.15 -2.99
N LEU A 249 -1.08 0.88 -2.14
CA LEU A 249 -1.06 2.29 -2.54
C LEU A 249 0.17 2.62 -3.38
N MET A 250 1.37 2.26 -2.92
CA MET A 250 2.61 2.53 -3.65
C MET A 250 2.69 1.73 -4.97
N ARG A 251 2.23 0.47 -4.98
CA ARG A 251 2.11 -0.32 -6.23
C ARG A 251 1.14 0.32 -7.21
N THR A 252 0.02 0.84 -6.72
CA THR A 252 -0.95 1.59 -7.54
C THR A 252 -0.29 2.83 -8.16
N LEU A 253 0.44 3.61 -7.35
CA LEU A 253 1.20 4.79 -7.77
C LEU A 253 2.33 4.50 -8.77
N SER A 254 2.78 3.25 -8.87
CA SER A 254 3.76 2.83 -9.88
C SER A 254 3.19 2.73 -11.31
N SER A 255 1.87 2.97 -11.46
CA SER A 255 1.21 3.03 -12.77
C SER A 255 1.45 4.38 -13.45
N PRO A 256 2.02 4.42 -14.67
CA PRO A 256 2.46 5.67 -15.32
C PRO A 256 1.28 6.60 -15.69
N GLU A 257 0.16 6.02 -16.13
CA GLU A 257 -1.05 6.73 -16.55
C GLU A 257 -1.86 7.28 -15.35
N LEU A 258 -1.54 6.86 -14.12
CA LEU A 258 -2.22 7.36 -12.93
C LEU A 258 -1.66 8.74 -12.57
N LEU A 259 -2.54 9.73 -12.44
CA LEU A 259 -2.21 11.10 -12.07
C LEU A 259 -2.78 11.45 -10.70
N PRO A 260 -1.99 11.35 -9.61
CA PRO A 260 -2.44 11.72 -8.29
C PRO A 260 -2.85 13.19 -8.20
N ARG A 261 -3.77 13.49 -7.28
CA ARG A 261 -4.20 14.84 -6.93
C ARG A 261 -3.69 15.19 -5.53
N HIS A 262 -2.35 15.16 -5.40
CA HIS A 262 -1.70 15.15 -4.09
C HIS A 262 -1.88 16.49 -3.35
N TRP A 263 -1.98 17.62 -4.06
CA TRP A 263 -1.98 18.97 -3.47
C TRP A 263 -3.31 19.72 -3.56
N ASP A 264 -4.41 19.07 -3.97
CA ASP A 264 -5.74 19.69 -4.11
C ASP A 264 -6.31 20.28 -2.80
N TRP A 265 -5.76 19.87 -1.65
CA TRP A 265 -6.16 20.33 -0.31
C TRP A 265 -5.30 21.49 0.21
N LEU A 266 -4.31 21.98 -0.55
CA LEU A 266 -3.35 22.98 -0.08
C LEU A 266 -4.06 24.24 0.46
N PRO A 267 -3.81 24.66 1.72
CA PRO A 267 -4.44 25.85 2.28
C PRO A 267 -4.11 27.13 1.51
N ALA A 268 -5.07 28.06 1.48
CA ALA A 268 -4.84 29.40 0.93
C ALA A 268 -3.73 30.14 1.70
N GLY A 269 -2.98 30.99 0.99
CA GLY A 269 -1.91 31.80 1.57
C GLY A 269 -0.53 31.16 1.58
N ILE A 270 -0.40 29.91 1.10
CA ILE A 270 0.90 29.31 0.79
C ILE A 270 1.34 29.79 -0.60
N GLU A 271 2.53 30.36 -0.68
CA GLU A 271 3.15 30.83 -1.91
C GLU A 271 4.01 29.72 -2.53
N THR A 272 3.77 29.39 -3.79
CA THR A 272 4.54 28.42 -4.57
C THR A 272 5.00 29.05 -5.88
N ASP A 273 6.11 28.56 -6.42
CA ASP A 273 6.59 28.96 -7.75
C ASP A 273 6.79 27.70 -8.61
N PRO A 274 5.92 27.45 -9.61
CA PRO A 274 6.05 26.31 -10.51
C PRO A 274 7.37 26.25 -11.30
N GLN A 275 8.09 27.37 -11.43
CA GLN A 275 9.40 27.47 -12.09
C GLN A 275 10.58 27.34 -11.13
N SER A 276 10.34 27.22 -9.83
CA SER A 276 11.39 27.07 -8.84
C SER A 276 12.18 25.78 -9.05
N LYS A 277 13.49 25.88 -8.87
CA LYS A 277 14.42 24.73 -8.91
C LYS A 277 14.48 23.97 -7.58
N THR A 278 13.93 24.55 -6.51
CA THR A 278 13.74 23.89 -5.23
C THR A 278 12.32 23.34 -5.16
N LEU A 279 12.21 22.02 -5.02
CA LEU A 279 10.93 21.32 -4.86
C LEU A 279 10.68 21.01 -3.38
N TYR A 280 9.45 21.20 -2.91
CA TYR A 280 9.02 20.61 -1.65
C TYR A 280 8.25 19.31 -1.90
N TRP A 281 8.72 18.21 -1.29
CA TRP A 281 8.16 16.87 -1.45
C TRP A 281 7.30 16.50 -0.23
N GLY A 282 6.00 16.35 -0.44
CA GLY A 282 5.02 16.00 0.61
C GLY A 282 4.83 14.49 0.84
N GLY A 283 5.13 13.67 -0.16
CA GLY A 283 5.17 12.21 -0.05
C GLY A 283 3.80 11.57 0.19
N CYS A 284 3.68 10.75 1.24
CA CYS A 284 2.48 9.96 1.51
C CYS A 284 1.55 10.56 2.58
N ALA A 285 1.89 11.71 3.15
CA ALA A 285 1.16 12.29 4.29
C ALA A 285 -0.36 12.44 4.04
N PRO A 286 -0.85 13.01 2.93
CA PRO A 286 -2.29 13.18 2.74
C PRO A 286 -3.11 11.88 2.77
N TYR A 287 -2.48 10.74 2.43
CA TYR A 287 -3.12 9.42 2.49
C TYR A 287 -3.19 8.86 3.91
N PHE A 288 -2.25 9.21 4.79
CA PHE A 288 -2.32 8.85 6.21
C PHE A 288 -3.51 9.51 6.88
N ASP A 289 -3.78 10.78 6.56
CA ASP A 289 -4.91 11.51 7.13
C ASP A 289 -6.23 10.84 6.74
N ALA A 290 -6.41 10.51 5.46
CA ALA A 290 -7.60 9.79 4.99
C ALA A 290 -7.71 8.38 5.62
N PHE A 291 -6.60 7.66 5.78
CA PHE A 291 -6.64 6.29 6.32
C PHE A 291 -6.86 6.22 7.84
N PHE A 292 -6.31 7.17 8.60
CA PHE A 292 -6.28 7.15 10.07
C PHE A 292 -7.26 8.14 10.73
N LYS A 293 -7.98 8.95 9.95
CA LYS A 293 -8.96 9.96 10.38
C LYS A 293 -9.83 9.50 11.56
N ASN A 294 -10.48 8.34 11.42
CA ASN A 294 -11.46 7.85 12.38
C ASN A 294 -10.87 7.12 13.58
N PHE A 295 -9.57 6.77 13.58
CA PHE A 295 -8.95 5.98 14.65
C PHE A 295 -7.94 6.77 15.50
N LEU A 296 -7.11 7.60 14.86
CA LEU A 296 -6.04 8.36 15.54
C LEU A 296 -6.21 9.86 15.43
N ALA A 297 -7.11 10.35 14.57
CA ALA A 297 -7.25 11.78 14.25
C ALA A 297 -5.91 12.46 13.90
N VAL A 298 -5.02 11.73 13.22
CA VAL A 298 -3.75 12.30 12.74
C VAL A 298 -4.03 13.37 11.69
N ASN A 299 -3.19 14.40 11.69
CA ASN A 299 -3.24 15.48 10.73
C ASN A 299 -1.82 15.77 10.22
N THR A 300 -1.33 14.87 9.38
CA THR A 300 -0.01 14.94 8.76
C THR A 300 0.04 15.99 7.65
N ARG A 301 -1.10 16.39 7.06
CA ARG A 301 -1.18 17.55 6.16
C ARG A 301 -0.76 18.85 6.83
N ASN A 302 -0.99 19.01 8.14
CA ASN A 302 -0.50 20.17 8.87
C ASN A 302 1.02 20.28 8.83
N ILE A 303 1.74 19.17 9.00
CA ILE A 303 3.21 19.12 8.89
C ILE A 303 3.65 19.67 7.53
N LEU A 304 2.98 19.23 6.46
CA LEU A 304 3.28 19.72 5.12
C LEU A 304 3.02 21.23 4.96
N SER A 305 1.86 21.70 5.44
CA SER A 305 1.48 23.11 5.34
C SER A 305 2.39 24.01 6.18
N ASP A 306 2.82 23.56 7.35
CA ASP A 306 3.64 24.35 8.27
C ASP A 306 5.09 24.40 7.79
N SER A 307 5.61 23.32 7.20
CA SER A 307 6.90 23.33 6.51
C SER A 307 6.89 24.30 5.32
N LEU A 308 5.82 24.34 4.52
CA LEU A 308 5.68 25.29 3.42
C LEU A 308 5.60 26.75 3.91
N LYS A 309 4.84 27.01 4.99
CA LYS A 309 4.82 28.34 5.63
C LYS A 309 6.19 28.74 6.14
N LEU A 310 6.95 27.81 6.71
CA LEU A 310 8.31 28.07 7.17
C LEU A 310 9.24 28.42 6.01
N LEU A 311 9.13 27.72 4.87
CA LEU A 311 9.86 28.06 3.65
C LEU A 311 9.48 29.47 3.17
N ASN A 312 8.19 29.79 3.07
CA ASN A 312 7.73 31.12 2.67
C ASN A 312 8.17 32.22 3.63
N PHE A 313 8.27 31.95 4.94
CA PHE A 313 8.80 32.89 5.93
C PHE A 313 10.27 33.26 5.64
N PHE A 314 11.04 32.35 5.05
CA PHE A 314 12.41 32.60 4.58
C PHE A 314 12.47 33.02 3.11
N ASP A 315 11.36 33.52 2.54
CA ASP A 315 11.22 33.92 1.14
C ASP A 315 11.47 32.80 0.11
N ILE A 316 11.42 31.54 0.54
CA ILE A 316 11.52 30.37 -0.34
C ILE A 316 10.13 30.01 -0.83
N ARG A 317 9.95 30.02 -2.15
CA ARG A 317 8.71 29.63 -2.85
C ARG A 317 9.02 28.36 -3.63
N PRO A 318 8.83 27.17 -3.03
CA PRO A 318 9.19 25.93 -3.70
C PRO A 318 8.20 25.62 -4.83
N ALA A 319 8.65 24.81 -5.78
CA ALA A 319 7.76 24.12 -6.69
C ALA A 319 7.04 23.00 -5.93
N LEU A 320 5.84 22.64 -6.41
CA LEU A 320 5.11 21.43 -6.04
C LEU A 320 4.86 20.60 -7.31
N LEU A 321 4.79 19.28 -7.16
CA LEU A 321 4.41 18.38 -8.25
C LEU A 321 2.91 18.10 -8.16
N ASP A 322 2.12 18.56 -9.14
CA ASP A 322 0.66 18.31 -9.14
C ASP A 322 0.35 16.81 -9.01
N GLY A 323 1.05 15.99 -9.81
CA GLY A 323 1.00 14.53 -9.80
C GLY A 323 2.03 13.86 -8.89
N GLU A 324 2.34 14.45 -7.74
CA GLU A 324 3.32 13.90 -6.79
C GLU A 324 2.95 12.47 -6.37
N ARG A 325 3.95 11.60 -6.36
CA ARG A 325 3.81 10.20 -5.92
C ARG A 325 4.62 9.99 -4.64
N CYS A 326 4.34 8.89 -3.94
CA CYS A 326 5.13 8.46 -2.80
C CYS A 326 6.59 8.20 -3.21
N CYS A 327 7.54 8.37 -2.27
CA CYS A 327 8.95 8.03 -2.48
C CYS A 327 9.19 6.52 -2.66
N GLY A 328 8.24 5.67 -2.25
CA GLY A 328 8.34 4.21 -2.40
C GLY A 328 9.14 3.51 -1.27
N HIS A 329 9.45 4.21 -0.18
CA HIS A 329 10.31 3.70 0.90
C HIS A 329 9.90 2.31 1.38
N ASP A 330 8.63 2.09 1.77
CA ASP A 330 8.27 0.80 2.37
C ASP A 330 8.30 -0.34 1.36
N LEU A 331 8.05 -0.09 0.06
CA LEU A 331 8.22 -1.11 -0.98
C LEU A 331 9.68 -1.58 -1.00
N LEU A 332 10.61 -0.64 -0.99
CA LEU A 332 12.03 -0.94 -0.99
C LEU A 332 12.49 -1.63 0.31
N TRP A 333 11.97 -1.22 1.47
CA TRP A 333 12.32 -1.79 2.77
C TRP A 333 11.69 -3.17 3.02
N SER A 334 10.53 -3.43 2.41
CA SER A 334 9.85 -4.72 2.46
C SER A 334 10.28 -5.67 1.34
N GLY A 335 11.27 -5.30 0.52
CA GLY A 335 11.81 -6.16 -0.54
C GLY A 335 11.03 -6.18 -1.85
N ASP A 336 10.02 -5.32 -2.04
CA ASP A 336 9.32 -5.13 -3.32
C ASP A 336 10.10 -4.17 -4.24
N ARG A 337 11.36 -4.55 -4.51
CA ARG A 337 12.33 -3.75 -5.26
C ARG A 337 11.84 -3.41 -6.67
N GLU A 338 11.18 -4.35 -7.35
CA GLU A 338 10.70 -4.14 -8.72
C GLU A 338 9.69 -2.98 -8.80
N ASN A 339 8.67 -2.97 -7.93
CA ASN A 339 7.67 -1.91 -7.95
C ASN A 339 8.23 -0.60 -7.38
N PHE A 340 9.17 -0.66 -6.43
CA PHE A 340 9.94 0.50 -6.03
C PHE A 340 10.68 1.12 -7.21
N GLU A 341 11.41 0.34 -8.01
CA GLU A 341 12.17 0.85 -9.16
C GLU A 341 11.28 1.45 -10.25
N LYS A 342 10.09 0.88 -10.48
CA LYS A 342 9.08 1.48 -11.37
C LYS A 342 8.66 2.86 -10.87
N LEU A 343 8.28 2.95 -9.59
CA LEU A 343 7.86 4.20 -8.96
C LEU A 343 8.99 5.24 -8.91
N ALA A 344 10.20 4.84 -8.53
CA ALA A 344 11.38 5.68 -8.48
C ALA A 344 11.73 6.24 -9.86
N ARG A 345 11.60 5.44 -10.92
CA ARG A 345 11.82 5.91 -12.30
C ARG A 345 10.85 7.04 -12.67
N LEU A 346 9.56 6.89 -12.40
CA LEU A 346 8.56 7.93 -12.65
C LEU A 346 8.88 9.22 -11.90
N ASN A 347 9.28 9.10 -10.63
CA ASN A 347 9.67 10.25 -9.80
C ASN A 347 10.91 10.95 -10.37
N ILE A 348 11.97 10.21 -10.71
CA ILE A 348 13.21 10.77 -11.28
C ILE A 348 12.97 11.43 -12.63
N GLU A 349 12.16 10.81 -13.49
CA GLU A 349 11.79 11.38 -14.80
C GLU A 349 11.06 12.71 -14.65
N GLU A 350 10.12 12.79 -13.71
CA GLU A 350 9.38 14.03 -13.41
C GLU A 350 10.29 15.13 -12.86
N LEU A 351 11.16 14.80 -11.89
CA LEU A 351 12.13 15.74 -11.33
C LEU A 351 13.07 16.31 -12.40
N ARG A 352 13.60 15.45 -13.29
CA ARG A 352 14.45 15.86 -14.42
C ARG A 352 13.70 16.73 -15.42
N ARG A 353 12.47 16.34 -15.78
CA ARG A 353 11.61 17.08 -16.71
C ARG A 353 11.33 18.49 -16.21
N ARG A 354 11.16 18.65 -14.90
CA ARG A 354 10.92 19.94 -14.23
C ARG A 354 12.20 20.74 -13.94
N GLY A 355 13.38 20.15 -14.16
CA GLY A 355 14.66 20.82 -13.90
C GLY A 355 14.92 21.11 -12.43
N ILE A 356 14.42 20.25 -11.54
CA ILE A 356 14.61 20.38 -10.09
C ILE A 356 16.08 20.10 -9.73
N GLU A 357 16.68 20.99 -8.93
CA GLU A 357 18.06 20.90 -8.46
C GLU A 357 18.16 20.57 -6.97
N GLU A 358 17.13 20.94 -6.20
CA GLU A 358 17.07 20.70 -4.75
C GLU A 358 15.69 20.16 -4.37
N VAL A 359 15.66 19.12 -3.53
CA VAL A 359 14.43 18.55 -2.99
C VAL A 359 14.43 18.67 -1.47
N VAL A 360 13.42 19.35 -0.93
CA VAL A 360 13.18 19.52 0.50
C VAL A 360 12.09 18.54 0.93
N THR A 361 12.36 17.74 1.97
CA THR A 361 11.39 16.79 2.53
C THR A 361 11.17 17.07 4.02
N SER A 362 9.96 16.87 4.52
CA SER A 362 9.70 16.82 5.98
C SER A 362 9.80 15.41 6.56
N CYS A 363 9.76 14.39 5.69
CA CYS A 363 9.84 12.99 6.07
C CYS A 363 11.30 12.50 5.93
N PRO A 364 11.91 11.95 6.99
CA PRO A 364 13.28 11.44 6.94
C PRO A 364 13.41 10.20 6.04
N GLU A 365 12.36 9.40 5.90
CA GLU A 365 12.31 8.28 4.97
C GLU A 365 12.31 8.77 3.51
N CYS A 366 11.57 9.85 3.21
CA CYS A 366 11.64 10.49 1.90
C CYS A 366 13.05 11.02 1.60
N TYR A 367 13.68 11.72 2.56
CA TYR A 367 15.05 12.19 2.42
C TYR A 367 15.99 11.03 2.07
N ARG A 368 15.96 9.96 2.88
CA ARG A 368 16.83 8.79 2.71
C ARG A 368 16.59 8.05 1.40
N THR A 369 15.35 8.02 0.90
CA THR A 369 15.00 7.28 -0.31
C THR A 369 15.28 8.07 -1.58
N LEU A 370 15.21 9.40 -1.52
CA LEU A 370 15.44 10.30 -2.66
C LEU A 370 16.90 10.77 -2.78
N SER A 371 17.68 10.70 -1.70
CA SER A 371 19.13 10.90 -1.69
C SER A 371 19.88 9.74 -2.34
#